data_AF-A0A518IMN6-F1
#
_entry.id   AF-A0A518IMN6-F1
#
_cell.length_a   1.000
_cell.length_b   1.000
_cell.length_c   1.000
_cell.angle_alpha   90.00
_cell.angle_beta   90.00
_cell.angle_gamma   90.00
#
_symmetry.space_group_name_H-M   'P 1'
#
loop_
_entity.id
_entity.type
_entity.pdbx_description
1 polymer ?
#
loop_
_entity_poly.entity_id
_entity_poly.type
_entity_poly.pdbx_seq_one_letter_code
_entity_poly.pdbx_strand_id
1 'polypeptide(L)'
;MPSSSPHTIRLRGPWKLTPLEIADAQPITGRIDQPSDQFLADYQGPILYVRHFNRPTGLGPAERVELAIIACVGTAHVSLNETPLANLTAQQAPVRIDITDQLQLSNQLAIEIIPPALPSPAGITGEVQLEIHSG
;
A
#
# COMPACT_ATOMS: atom_id res chain seq x y z
N MET A 1 15.27 -3.45 -28.18
CA MET A 1 15.10 -2.06 -27.73
C MET A 1 15.29 -2.05 -26.23
N PRO A 2 16.08 -1.15 -25.62
CA PRO A 2 16.18 -1.14 -24.17
C PRO A 2 14.82 -0.66 -23.62
N SER A 3 14.07 -1.59 -23.04
CA SER A 3 12.90 -1.29 -22.23
C SER A 3 13.38 -0.46 -21.05
N SER A 4 13.12 0.85 -21.07
CA SER A 4 13.42 1.70 -19.93
C SER A 4 12.63 1.17 -18.74
N SER A 5 13.33 0.59 -17.75
CA SER A 5 12.67 0.11 -16.55
C SER A 5 11.97 1.29 -15.86
N PRO A 6 10.72 1.14 -15.43
CA PRO A 6 10.00 2.23 -14.76
C PRO A 6 10.78 2.69 -13.53
N HIS A 7 10.83 4.00 -13.33
CA HIS A 7 11.47 4.55 -12.14
C HIS A 7 10.62 4.18 -10.92
N THR A 8 11.20 3.41 -9.99
CA THR A 8 10.47 2.82 -8.87
C THR A 8 10.77 3.55 -7.57
N ILE A 9 9.75 4.07 -6.91
CA ILE A 9 9.83 4.66 -5.56
C ILE A 9 9.19 3.70 -4.57
N ARG A 10 10.00 3.07 -3.72
CA ARG A 10 9.52 2.13 -2.72
C ARG A 10 8.91 2.86 -1.52
N LEU A 11 7.67 2.54 -1.21
CA LEU A 11 6.93 3.11 -0.08
C LEU A 11 7.22 2.35 1.22
N ARG A 12 8.49 2.24 1.60
CA ARG A 12 8.92 1.39 2.73
C ARG A 12 8.42 1.89 4.08
N GLY A 13 8.52 3.18 4.38
CA GLY A 13 8.02 3.77 5.62
C GLY A 13 8.07 5.30 5.65
N PRO A 14 7.68 5.92 6.77
CA PRO A 14 6.94 5.31 7.89
C PRO A 14 5.48 5.02 7.53
N TRP A 15 4.96 3.88 7.97
CA TRP A 15 3.53 3.54 7.94
C TRP A 15 2.95 3.66 9.34
N LYS A 16 1.68 4.04 9.44
CA LYS A 16 0.87 3.97 10.65
C LYS A 16 -0.05 2.76 10.52
N LEU A 17 0.01 1.83 11.45
CA LEU A 17 -0.77 0.60 11.49
C LEU A 17 -1.78 0.71 12.63
N THR A 18 -3.06 0.54 12.33
CA THR A 18 -4.14 0.64 13.32
C THR A 18 -4.99 -0.63 13.27
N PRO A 19 -5.00 -1.45 14.34
CA PRO A 19 -5.99 -2.52 14.50
C PRO A 19 -7.40 -1.93 14.55
N LEU A 20 -8.31 -2.39 13.69
CA LEU A 20 -9.64 -1.77 13.56
C LEU A 20 -10.68 -2.33 14.55
N GLU A 21 -10.47 -3.55 15.07
CA GLU A 21 -11.39 -4.15 16.06
C GLU A 21 -11.04 -3.81 17.51
N ILE A 22 -9.86 -3.25 17.75
CA ILE A 22 -9.47 -2.80 19.09
C ILE A 22 -9.97 -1.36 19.24
N ALA A 23 -10.98 -1.18 20.09
CA ALA A 23 -11.49 0.16 20.41
C ALA A 23 -10.35 1.05 20.97
N ASP A 24 -10.31 2.30 20.51
CA ASP A 24 -9.31 3.30 20.90
C ASP A 24 -7.83 2.92 20.61
N ALA A 25 -7.60 1.94 19.72
CA ALA A 25 -6.27 1.56 19.31
C ALA A 25 -5.49 2.75 18.75
N GLN A 26 -4.32 3.00 19.33
CA GLN A 26 -3.42 4.03 18.82
C GLN A 26 -2.64 3.51 17.62
N PRO A 27 -2.44 4.33 16.57
CA PRO A 27 -1.67 3.93 15.41
C PRO A 27 -0.21 3.64 15.80
N ILE A 28 0.25 2.44 15.48
CA ILE A 28 1.62 1.99 15.70
C ILE A 28 2.44 2.34 14.46
N THR A 29 3.63 2.92 14.63
CA THR A 29 4.49 3.22 13.49
C THR A 29 5.28 1.98 13.08
N GLY A 30 5.22 1.60 11.80
CA GLY A 30 5.92 0.44 11.24
C GLY A 30 6.49 0.70 9.83
N ARG A 31 7.07 -0.35 9.25
CA ARG A 31 7.69 -0.34 7.93
C ARG A 31 7.30 -1.60 7.15
N ILE A 32 7.01 -1.49 5.86
CA ILE A 32 6.47 -2.58 5.01
C ILE A 32 7.54 -3.54 4.45
N ASP A 33 8.83 -3.35 4.75
CA ASP A 33 9.94 -4.24 4.34
C ASP A 33 10.65 -4.91 5.52
N GLN A 34 10.21 -4.62 6.74
CA GLN A 34 10.55 -5.42 7.91
C GLN A 34 9.44 -6.45 8.07
N PRO A 35 9.75 -7.65 8.59
CA PRO A 35 8.70 -8.55 9.04
C PRO A 35 7.83 -7.76 10.02
N SER A 36 6.67 -7.33 9.53
CA SER A 36 5.59 -6.73 10.33
C SER A 36 5.14 -7.68 11.43
N ASP A 37 5.59 -8.94 11.36
CA ASP A 37 5.59 -10.02 12.34
C ASP A 37 5.83 -9.60 13.79
N GLN A 38 6.54 -8.50 14.08
CA GLN A 38 6.73 -8.08 15.48
C GLN A 38 5.60 -7.20 16.05
N PHE A 39 4.88 -6.44 15.21
CA PHE A 39 3.90 -5.46 15.71
C PHE A 39 2.50 -6.03 15.87
N LEU A 40 2.21 -7.18 15.24
CA LEU A 40 0.89 -7.78 15.15
C LEU A 40 0.93 -9.31 15.30
N ALA A 41 2.01 -9.87 15.87
CA ALA A 41 2.27 -11.32 15.92
C ALA A 41 1.04 -12.18 16.27
N ASP A 42 0.20 -11.68 17.17
CA ASP A 42 -1.01 -12.37 17.64
C ASP A 42 -2.34 -11.71 17.20
N TYR A 43 -2.30 -10.58 16.48
CA TYR A 43 -3.52 -9.90 16.03
C TYR A 43 -4.03 -10.53 14.73
N GLN A 44 -5.26 -11.03 14.77
CA GLN A 44 -5.91 -11.73 13.65
C GLN A 44 -7.11 -10.96 13.08
N GLY A 45 -7.27 -9.69 13.44
CA GLY A 45 -8.36 -8.85 12.95
C GLY A 45 -7.94 -7.93 11.80
N PRO A 46 -8.86 -7.10 11.27
CA PRO A 46 -8.57 -6.12 10.22
C PRO A 46 -7.60 -5.04 10.67
N ILE A 47 -6.66 -4.67 9.80
CA ILE A 47 -5.61 -3.69 10.07
C ILE A 47 -5.63 -2.61 9.00
N LEU A 48 -5.62 -1.35 9.42
CA LEU A 48 -5.46 -0.19 8.55
C LEU A 48 -4.00 0.26 8.51
N TYR A 49 -3.41 0.24 7.31
CA TYR A 49 -2.09 0.78 7.00
C TYR A 49 -2.24 2.15 6.35
N VAL A 50 -1.70 3.20 6.97
CA VAL A 50 -1.72 4.57 6.43
C VAL A 50 -0.31 5.09 6.21
N ARG A 51 -0.02 5.62 5.03
CA ARG A 51 1.23 6.32 4.74
C ARG A 51 1.00 7.59 3.96
N HIS A 52 1.69 8.63 4.40
CA HIS A 52 1.74 9.89 3.67
C HIS A 52 2.95 9.91 2.75
N PHE A 53 2.78 10.46 1.56
CA PHE A 53 3.86 10.67 0.60
C PHE A 53 3.58 11.90 -0.27
N ASN A 54 4.63 12.61 -0.67
CA ASN A 54 4.47 13.73 -1.60
C ASN A 54 4.42 13.23 -3.04
N ARG A 55 3.79 14.01 -3.91
CA ARG A 55 3.83 13.75 -5.36
C ARG A 55 5.30 13.63 -5.81
N PRO A 56 5.66 12.58 -6.57
CA PRO A 56 6.98 12.53 -7.20
C PRO A 56 7.26 13.81 -7.99
N THR A 57 8.48 14.35 -7.86
CA THR A 57 8.89 15.56 -8.56
C THR A 57 9.31 15.25 -10.00
N GLY A 58 9.15 16.20 -10.91
CA GLY A 58 9.58 16.04 -12.29
C GLY A 58 8.58 15.33 -13.19
N LEU A 59 7.38 15.01 -12.69
CA LEU A 59 6.32 14.39 -13.48
C LEU A 59 5.89 15.29 -14.65
N GLY A 60 6.34 14.94 -15.85
CA GLY A 60 5.88 15.55 -17.10
C GLY A 60 4.42 15.17 -17.43
N PRO A 61 3.77 15.88 -18.36
CA PRO A 61 2.38 15.59 -18.75
C PRO A 61 2.18 14.23 -19.44
N ALA A 62 3.25 13.57 -19.88
CA ALA A 62 3.23 12.25 -20.48
C ALA A 62 3.59 11.12 -19.50
N GLU A 63 3.95 11.46 -18.26
CA GLU A 63 4.36 10.45 -17.28
C GLU A 63 3.13 9.84 -16.61
N ARG A 64 3.17 8.52 -16.43
CA ARG A 64 2.16 7.76 -15.70
C ARG A 64 2.73 7.25 -14.40
N VAL A 65 1.94 7.32 -13.34
CA VAL A 65 2.31 6.81 -12.02
C VAL A 65 1.35 5.70 -11.64
N GLU A 66 1.89 4.50 -11.48
CA GLU A 66 1.17 3.33 -11.03
C GLU A 66 1.53 3.01 -9.58
N LEU A 67 0.53 2.75 -8.74
CA LEU A 67 0.71 2.12 -7.45
C LEU A 67 0.79 0.60 -7.63
N ALA A 68 1.92 0.02 -7.26
CA ALA A 68 2.14 -1.42 -7.27
C ALA A 68 2.13 -1.99 -5.85
N ILE A 69 1.30 -3.01 -5.62
CA ILE A 69 1.28 -3.81 -4.40
C ILE A 69 1.72 -5.22 -4.79
N ILE A 70 2.90 -5.62 -4.30
CA ILE A 70 3.59 -6.83 -4.77
C ILE A 70 2.97 -8.10 -4.16
N ALA A 71 2.66 -8.08 -2.87
CA ALA A 71 2.02 -9.21 -2.19
C ALA A 71 1.29 -8.77 -0.91
N CYS A 72 0.17 -9.41 -0.64
CA CYS A 72 -0.59 -9.28 0.60
C CYS A 72 -1.27 -10.61 0.97
N VAL A 73 -1.65 -10.75 2.23
CA VAL A 73 -2.46 -11.86 2.76
C VAL A 73 -3.74 -11.28 3.32
N GLY A 74 -4.88 -11.78 2.86
CA GLY A 74 -6.21 -11.23 3.13
C GLY A 74 -6.80 -10.47 1.95
N THR A 75 -7.87 -9.72 2.22
CA THR A 75 -8.50 -8.80 1.26
C THR A 75 -8.00 -7.39 1.55
N ALA A 76 -7.36 -6.75 0.58
CA ALA A 76 -6.87 -5.40 0.68
C ALA A 76 -7.85 -4.41 0.02
N HIS A 77 -8.33 -3.45 0.81
CA HIS A 77 -9.09 -2.29 0.36
C HIS A 77 -8.13 -1.10 0.26
N VAL A 78 -7.88 -0.64 -0.96
CA VAL A 78 -6.89 0.39 -1.25
C VAL A 78 -7.60 1.70 -1.55
N SER A 79 -7.18 2.77 -0.87
CA SER A 79 -7.66 4.13 -1.11
C SER A 79 -6.51 5.13 -1.13
N LEU A 80 -6.66 6.16 -1.94
CA LEU A 80 -5.72 7.27 -2.06
C LEU A 80 -6.48 8.57 -1.87
N ASN A 81 -6.04 9.41 -0.94
CA ASN A 81 -6.70 10.68 -0.61
C ASN A 81 -8.20 10.48 -0.33
N GLU A 82 -8.51 9.46 0.47
CA GLU A 82 -9.89 9.04 0.83
C GLU A 82 -10.73 8.51 -0.35
N THR A 83 -10.15 8.46 -1.56
CA THR A 83 -10.82 7.93 -2.76
C THR A 83 -10.52 6.43 -2.90
N PRO A 84 -11.53 5.55 -2.90
CA PRO A 84 -11.34 4.13 -3.15
C PRO A 84 -10.75 3.88 -4.54
N LEU A 85 -9.67 3.10 -4.62
CA LEU A 85 -8.99 2.77 -5.88
C LEU A 85 -9.26 1.34 -6.32
N ALA A 86 -9.09 0.38 -5.41
CA ALA A 86 -9.23 -1.03 -5.73
C ALA A 86 -9.49 -1.87 -4.48
N ASN A 87 -10.16 -3.00 -4.68
CA ASN A 87 -10.24 -4.09 -3.71
C ASN A 87 -9.58 -5.30 -4.34
N LEU A 88 -8.65 -5.94 -3.63
CA LEU A 88 -7.91 -7.07 -4.17
C LEU A 88 -7.62 -8.14 -3.12
N THR A 89 -7.61 -9.39 -3.54
CA THR A 89 -7.21 -10.54 -2.72
C THR A 89 -5.77 -10.94 -2.99
N ALA A 90 -5.21 -11.78 -2.12
CA ALA A 90 -3.85 -12.32 -2.28
C ALA A 90 -3.59 -12.94 -3.68
N GLN A 91 -4.60 -13.55 -4.31
CA GLN A 91 -4.47 -14.18 -5.63
C GLN A 91 -4.37 -13.17 -6.78
N GLN A 92 -4.71 -11.91 -6.53
CA GLN A 92 -4.66 -10.83 -7.52
C GLN A 92 -3.35 -10.04 -7.48
N ALA A 93 -2.48 -10.32 -6.50
CA ALA A 93 -1.16 -9.71 -6.40
C ALA A 93 -0.13 -10.43 -7.31
N PRO A 94 0.83 -9.72 -7.95
CA PRO A 94 1.02 -8.28 -7.87
C PRO A 94 -0.03 -7.51 -8.70
N VAL A 95 -0.52 -6.42 -8.14
CA VAL A 95 -1.48 -5.52 -8.79
C VAL A 95 -0.82 -4.18 -9.07
N ARG A 96 -1.17 -3.56 -10.20
CA ARG A 96 -0.78 -2.20 -10.57
C ARG A 96 -2.03 -1.38 -10.83
N ILE A 97 -2.08 -0.20 -10.23
CA ILE A 97 -3.24 0.69 -10.27
C ILE A 97 -2.74 2.05 -10.77
N ASP A 98 -3.26 2.54 -11.88
CA ASP A 98 -2.97 3.90 -12.34
C ASP A 98 -3.55 4.91 -11.33
N ILE A 99 -2.68 5.73 -10.74
CA ILE A 99 -3.04 6.76 -9.76
C ILE A 99 -2.73 8.17 -10.28
N THR A 100 -2.38 8.31 -11.56
CA THR A 100 -1.84 9.55 -12.15
C THR A 100 -2.76 10.74 -11.92
N ASP A 101 -4.06 10.56 -12.15
CA ASP A 101 -5.06 11.63 -12.06
C ASP A 101 -5.49 11.93 -10.61
N GLN A 102 -5.23 11.02 -9.68
CA GLN A 102 -5.60 11.13 -8.27
C GLN A 102 -4.47 11.72 -7.41
N LEU A 103 -3.27 11.89 -7.96
CA LEU A 103 -2.11 12.43 -7.26
C LEU A 103 -2.24 13.94 -6.97
N GLN A 104 -2.28 14.25 -5.69
CA GLN A 104 -2.19 15.60 -5.14
C GLN A 104 -0.76 15.93 -4.71
N LEU A 105 -0.47 17.17 -4.31
CA LEU A 105 0.86 17.59 -3.85
C LEU A 105 1.32 16.77 -2.63
N SER A 106 0.40 16.52 -1.69
CA SER A 106 0.57 15.64 -0.55
C SER A 106 -0.52 14.58 -0.62
N ASN A 107 -0.13 13.31 -0.48
CA ASN A 107 -1.02 12.18 -0.64
C ASN A 107 -1.06 11.32 0.61
N GLN A 108 -2.23 10.75 0.89
CA GLN A 108 -2.44 9.72 1.89
C GLN A 108 -2.84 8.42 1.20
N LEU A 109 -1.98 7.41 1.27
CA LEU A 109 -2.32 6.04 0.89
C LEU A 109 -2.83 5.31 2.13
N ALA A 110 -4.02 4.75 2.04
CA ALA A 110 -4.61 3.90 3.06
C ALA A 110 -4.92 2.52 2.47
N ILE A 111 -4.46 1.48 3.15
CA ILE A 111 -4.68 0.08 2.79
C ILE A 111 -5.24 -0.63 4.01
N GLU A 112 -6.52 -0.97 3.96
CA GLU A 112 -7.16 -1.82 4.96
C GLU A 112 -7.01 -3.28 4.54
N ILE A 113 -6.46 -4.12 5.42
CA ILE A 113 -6.35 -5.55 5.20
C ILE A 113 -7.35 -6.27 6.09
N ILE A 114 -8.31 -6.97 5.47
CA ILE A 114 -9.22 -7.88 6.15
C ILE A 114 -8.64 -9.29 6.10
N PRO A 115 -8.42 -9.95 7.24
CA PRO A 115 -7.87 -11.29 7.31
C PRO A 115 -8.80 -12.34 6.66
N PRO A 116 -8.24 -13.44 6.12
CA PRO A 116 -9.04 -14.57 5.66
C PRO A 116 -9.69 -15.30 6.85
N ALA A 117 -10.71 -16.12 6.58
CA ALA A 117 -11.47 -16.83 7.62
C ALA A 117 -10.67 -17.88 8.43
N LEU A 118 -9.46 -18.25 7.98
CA LEU A 118 -8.58 -19.17 8.69
C LEU A 118 -7.50 -18.39 9.43
N PRO A 119 -7.01 -18.88 10.59
CA PRO A 119 -5.93 -18.22 11.31
C PRO A 119 -4.69 -18.19 10.43
N SER A 120 -4.41 -17.02 9.88
CA SER A 120 -3.20 -16.69 9.14
C SER A 120 -2.85 -15.25 9.46
N PRO A 121 -1.56 -14.93 9.65
CA PRO A 121 -1.15 -13.54 9.73
C PRO A 121 -1.57 -12.84 8.44
N ALA A 122 -2.47 -11.86 8.55
CA ALA A 122 -2.92 -11.04 7.45
C ALA A 122 -2.13 -9.74 7.43
N GLY A 123 -1.86 -9.23 6.23
CA GLY A 123 -1.08 -8.02 6.10
C GLY A 123 -0.44 -7.89 4.73
N ILE A 124 0.35 -6.83 4.59
CA ILE A 124 1.17 -6.61 3.41
C ILE A 124 2.48 -7.38 3.60
N THR A 125 2.73 -8.36 2.72
CA THR A 125 3.88 -9.27 2.81
C THR A 125 4.93 -9.03 1.72
N GLY A 126 4.60 -8.18 0.74
CA GLY A 126 5.51 -7.72 -0.29
C GLY A 126 5.74 -6.21 -0.25
N GLU A 127 6.51 -5.70 -1.21
CA GLU A 127 6.71 -4.26 -1.32
C GLU A 127 5.42 -3.52 -1.77
N VAL A 128 5.28 -2.28 -1.30
CA VAL A 128 4.35 -1.30 -1.89
C VAL A 128 5.22 -0.24 -2.53
N GLN A 129 4.99 0.07 -3.80
CA GLN A 129 5.86 0.98 -4.56
C GLN A 129 5.06 1.80 -5.57
N LEU A 130 5.61 2.95 -5.95
CA LEU A 130 5.16 3.72 -7.10
C LEU A 130 6.07 3.40 -8.28
N GLU A 131 5.48 3.02 -9.40
CA GLU A 131 6.17 2.80 -10.67
C GLU A 131 5.87 3.99 -11.58
N ILE A 132 6.90 4.73 -11.96
CA ILE A 132 6.78 5.90 -12.84
C ILE A 132 7.24 5.50 -14.24
N HIS A 133 6.33 5.60 -15.20
CA HIS A 133 6.56 5.26 -16.59
C HIS A 133 6.69 6.54 -17.39
N SER A 134 7.85 6.73 -18.02
CA SER A 134 8.04 7.76 -19.04
C SER A 134 7.35 7.30 -20.33
N GLY A 135 6.44 8.13 -20.84
CA GLY A 135 5.77 7.93 -22.14
C GLY A 135 6.69 8.13 -23.34
#